data_AF-T2JBV9-F1
#
_entry.id   AF-T2JBV9-F1
#
_cell.length_a   1.000
_cell.length_b   1.000
_cell.length_c   1.000
_cell.angle_alpha   90.00
_cell.angle_beta   90.00
_cell.angle_gamma   90.00
#
_symmetry.space_group_name_H-M   'P 1'
#
loop_
_entity.id
_entity.type
_entity.pdbx_description
1 polymer ?
#
loop_
_entity_poly.entity_id
_entity_poly.type
_entity_poly.pdbx_seq_one_letter_code
_entity_poly.pdbx_strand_id
1 'polypeptide(L)' 'MYNNYSEFCQSRVHSHLIFLNFKEVSGDEAYDLLLYSDKLPRRNDGRLNGKTLESYRFVENGGWYVSATDPETGEERL' A
#
# COMPACT_ATOMS: atom_id res chain seq x y z
N MET A 1 -14.02 16.51 -2.49
CA MET A 1 -13.35 15.20 -2.60
C MET A 1 -11.87 15.44 -2.41
N TYR A 2 -11.28 14.86 -1.37
CA TYR A 2 -9.83 14.94 -1.14
C TYR A 2 -9.15 14.03 -2.17
N ASN A 3 -8.26 14.58 -2.99
CA ASN A 3 -7.60 13.83 -4.07
C ASN A 3 -6.15 13.54 -3.65
N ASN A 4 -5.93 12.34 -3.12
CA ASN A 4 -4.63 11.88 -2.61
C ASN A 4 -3.55 11.90 -3.70
N TYR A 5 -3.92 11.59 -4.95
CA TYR A 5 -3.00 11.64 -6.09
C TYR A 5 -2.49 13.07 -6.34
N SER A 6 -3.38 14.06 -6.27
CA SER A 6 -3.01 15.47 -6.42
C SER A 6 -2.06 15.95 -5.32
N GLU A 7 -2.23 15.48 -4.08
CA GLU A 7 -1.30 15.77 -2.98
C GLU A 7 0.08 15.17 -3.26
N PHE A 8 0.11 13.91 -3.72
CA PHE A 8 1.36 13.25 -4.10
C PHE A 8 2.09 13.94 -5.24
N CYS A 9 1.38 14.39 -6.27
CA CYS A 9 1.99 15.16 -7.36
C CYS A 9 2.59 16.50 -6.90
N GLN A 10 2.13 17.04 -5.77
CA GLN A 10 2.69 18.24 -5.16
C GLN A 10 3.84 17.93 -4.19
N SER A 11 3.94 16.67 -3.74
CA SER A 11 5.14 16.19 -3.07
C SER A 11 6.30 16.20 -4.05
N ARG A 12 7.52 16.51 -3.59
CA ARG A 12 8.73 16.53 -4.45
C ARG A 12 9.16 15.13 -4.93
N VAL A 13 8.29 14.14 -4.83
CA VAL A 13 8.49 12.80 -5.37
C VAL A 13 8.34 12.88 -6.89
N HIS A 14 9.26 12.22 -7.61
CA HIS A 14 9.23 12.20 -9.07
C HIS A 14 7.91 11.57 -9.57
N SER A 15 7.21 12.22 -10.49
CA SER A 15 5.89 11.80 -10.99
C SER A 15 5.86 10.37 -11.52
N HIS A 16 6.94 9.92 -12.15
CA HIS A 16 7.09 8.54 -12.62
C HIS A 16 7.12 7.52 -11.47
N LEU A 17 7.71 7.87 -10.31
CA LEU A 17 7.71 6.99 -9.13
C LEU A 17 6.31 6.90 -8.53
N ILE A 18 5.57 8.01 -8.50
CA ILE A 18 4.17 8.03 -8.06
C ILE A 18 3.35 7.13 -8.98
N PHE A 19 3.47 7.27 -10.30
CA PHE A 19 2.73 6.46 -11.26
C PHE A 19 2.99 4.94 -11.11
N LEU A 20 4.24 4.56 -10.82
CA LEU A 20 4.60 3.14 -10.70
C LEU A 20 4.16 2.51 -9.37
N ASN A 21 4.07 3.29 -8.30
CA ASN A 21 4.01 2.76 -6.93
C ASN A 21 2.75 3.15 -6.17
N PHE A 22 2.05 4.20 -6.59
CA PHE A 22 0.87 4.69 -5.91
C PHE A 22 -0.38 4.08 -6.54
N LYS A 23 -1.17 3.41 -5.71
CA LYS A 23 -2.53 2.99 -6.06
C LYS A 23 -3.49 3.65 -5.09
N GLU A 24 -4.40 4.45 -5.63
CA GLU A 24 -5.55 4.91 -4.86
C GLU A 24 -6.44 3.70 -4.56
N VAL A 25 -6.76 3.51 -3.30
CA VAL A 25 -7.62 2.42 -2.82
C VAL A 25 -8.68 3.05 -1.93
N SER A 26 -9.91 2.55 -2.01
CA SER A 26 -11.02 3.12 -1.24
C SER A 26 -11.89 2.03 -0.66
N GLY A 27 -12.34 2.24 0.58
CA GLY A 27 -13.18 1.27 1.29
C GLY A 27 -12.54 -0.11 1.38
N ASP A 28 -13.28 -1.13 0.92
CA ASP A 28 -12.92 -2.54 1.08
C ASP A 28 -11.73 -2.98 0.20
N GLU A 29 -11.43 -2.28 -0.90
CA GLU A 29 -10.31 -2.63 -1.80
C GLU A 29 -8.96 -2.66 -1.09
N ALA A 30 -8.80 -1.80 -0.08
CA ALA A 30 -7.57 -1.71 0.67
C ALA A 30 -7.41 -2.90 1.64
N TYR A 31 -8.52 -3.43 2.16
CA TYR A 31 -8.53 -4.70 2.89
C TYR A 31 -8.29 -5.88 1.97
N ASP A 32 -8.82 -5.85 0.75
CA ASP A 32 -8.56 -6.93 -0.21
C ASP A 32 -7.07 -7.07 -0.52
N LEU A 33 -6.39 -5.94 -0.77
CA LEU A 33 -4.93 -5.95 -0.96
C LEU A 33 -4.19 -6.45 0.27
N LEU A 34 -4.62 -6.06 1.48
CA LEU A 34 -3.96 -6.48 2.72
C LEU A 34 -4.20 -7.97 2.99
N LEU A 35 -5.45 -8.41 2.98
CA LEU A 35 -5.88 -9.74 3.41
C LEU A 35 -5.57 -10.82 2.37
N TYR A 36 -5.52 -10.48 1.08
CA TYR A 36 -5.22 -11.42 -0.02
C TYR A 36 -3.83 -11.26 -0.64
N SER A 37 -2.95 -10.40 -0.09
CA SER A 37 -1.56 -10.33 -0.57
C SER A 37 -0.76 -11.56 -0.13
N ASP A 38 -0.08 -12.20 -1.10
CA ASP A 38 0.86 -13.30 -0.87
C ASP A 38 2.24 -12.81 -0.40
N LYS A 39 2.47 -11.50 -0.42
CA LYS A 39 3.77 -10.89 -0.12
C LYS A 39 3.95 -10.58 1.37
N LEU A 40 2.87 -10.58 2.14
CA LEU A 40 2.90 -10.28 3.56
C LEU A 40 3.16 -11.54 4.40
N PRO A 41 3.99 -11.46 5.45
CA PRO A 41 4.31 -12.60 6.29
C PRO A 41 3.08 -13.05 7.09
N ARG A 42 2.67 -14.30 6.86
CA ARG A 42 1.54 -14.94 7.54
C ARG A 42 1.98 -15.82 8.69
N ARG A 43 1.10 -15.95 9.67
CA ARG A 43 1.19 -16.97 10.71
C ARG A 43 0.82 -18.33 10.12
N ASN A 44 1.19 -19.40 10.83
CA ASN A 44 0.91 -20.78 10.41
C ASN A 44 -0.59 -21.10 10.24
N ASP A 45 -1.48 -20.29 10.84
CA ASP A 45 -2.94 -20.38 10.69
C ASP A 45 -3.47 -19.56 9.49
N GLY A 46 -2.58 -19.02 8.64
CA GLY A 46 -2.91 -18.23 7.45
C GLY A 46 -3.26 -16.77 7.73
N ARG A 47 -3.31 -16.36 9.01
CA ARG A 47 -3.64 -14.99 9.39
C ARG A 47 -2.44 -14.06 9.31
N LEU A 48 -2.69 -12.79 8.99
CA LEU A 48 -1.70 -11.75 9.20
C LEU A 48 -1.44 -11.59 10.69
N ASN A 49 -0.19 -11.29 11.04
CA ASN A 49 0.13 -10.99 12.43
C ASN A 49 -0.45 -9.62 12.82
N GLY A 50 -0.79 -9.45 14.11
CA GLY A 50 -1.42 -8.21 14.58
C GLY A 50 -0.54 -6.96 14.41
N LYS A 51 0.79 -7.10 14.46
CA LYS A 51 1.72 -5.98 14.23
C LYS A 51 1.64 -5.45 12.80
N THR A 52 1.50 -6.34 11.82
CA THR A 52 1.27 -5.99 10.41
C THR A 52 -0.12 -5.37 10.24
N LEU A 53 -1.18 -5.93 10.83
CA LEU A 53 -2.50 -5.29 10.76
C LEU A 53 -2.47 -3.86 11.35
N GLU A 54 -1.79 -3.69 12.48
CA GLU A 54 -1.64 -2.38 13.14
C GLU A 54 -0.85 -1.38 12.28
N SER A 55 0.20 -1.81 11.58
CA SER A 55 0.94 -0.90 10.67
C SER A 55 0.09 -0.43 9.49
N TYR A 56 -0.94 -1.19 9.13
CA TYR A 56 -1.88 -0.87 8.05
C TYR A 56 -3.23 -0.31 8.56
N ARG A 57 -3.38 0.02 9.85
CA ARG A 57 -4.62 0.59 10.41
C ARG A 57 -5.06 1.89 9.74
N PHE A 58 -4.15 2.62 9.09
CA PHE A 58 -4.50 3.82 8.32
C PHE A 58 -5.50 3.52 7.19
N VAL A 59 -5.59 2.27 6.75
CA VAL A 59 -6.54 1.79 5.74
C VAL A 59 -7.99 1.92 6.21
N GLU A 60 -8.27 1.77 7.51
CA GLU A 60 -9.61 1.90 8.11
C GLU A 60 -10.27 3.26 7.85
N ASN A 61 -9.48 4.30 7.57
CA ASN A 61 -9.96 5.67 7.39
C ASN A 61 -9.96 6.14 5.92
N GLY A 62 -9.87 5.22 4.95
CA GLY A 62 -9.77 5.57 3.52
C GLY A 62 -8.33 5.84 3.07
N GLY A 63 -7.41 4.95 3.47
CA GLY A 63 -5.98 5.07 3.23
C GLY A 63 -5.54 4.88 1.77
N TRP A 64 -4.25 5.03 1.54
CA TRP A 64 -3.59 4.91 0.24
C TRP A 64 -2.55 3.79 0.30
N TYR A 65 -2.41 3.01 -0.78
CA TYR A 65 -1.43 1.92 -0.85
C TYR A 65 -0.21 2.40 -1.63
N VAL A 66 0.98 2.20 -1.05
CA VAL A 66 2.26 2.42 -1.71
C VAL A 66 3.00 1.10 -1.79
N SER A 67 3.18 0.62 -3.02
CA SER A 67 4.13 -0.44 -3.34
C SER A 67 5.52 0.17 -3.35
N ALA A 68 6.54 -0.39 -2.69
CA ALA A 68 7.91 0.08 -2.88
C ALA A 68 8.63 -0.86 -3.85
N THR A 69 8.62 -0.53 -5.15
CA THR A 69 9.43 -1.29 -6.12
C THR A 69 10.90 -0.92 -5.95
N ASP A 70 11.74 -1.92 -5.68
CA ASP A 70 13.18 -1.75 -5.61
C ASP A 70 13.71 -1.30 -6.98
N PRO A 71 14.38 -0.14 -7.09
CA PRO A 71 14.83 0.40 -8.37
C PRO A 71 16.01 -0.37 -8.98
N GLU A 72 16.74 -1.16 -8.19
CA GLU A 72 17.85 -1.99 -8.70
C GLU A 72 17.38 -3.37 -9.14
N THR A 73 16.46 -3.99 -8.40
CA THR A 73 16.01 -5.36 -8.69
C THR A 73 14.69 -5.43 -9.45
N GLY A 74 13.88 -4.36 -9.43
CA GLY A 74 12.52 -4.35 -9.98
C GLY A 74 11.52 -5.16 -9.17
N GLU A 75 11.91 -5.67 -8.00
CA GLU A 75 11.03 -6.46 -7.13
C GLU A 75 10.19 -5.54 -6.25
N GLU A 76 8.91 -5.89 -6.06
CA GLU A 76 8.04 -5.18 -5.14
C GLU A 76 8.40 -5.55 -3.70
N ARG A 77 8.92 -4.58 -2.93
CA ARG A 77 9.08 -4.69 -1.48
C ARG A 77 7.83 -4.17 -0.78
N LEU A 78 7.28 -5.02 0.09
CA LEU A 78 6.19 -4.71 1.02
C LEU A 78 6.68 -4.73 2.46
#